data_AF-A0A1Y6K550-F1
#
_entry.id   AF-A0A1Y6K550-F1
#
_cell.length_a   1.000
_cell.length_b   1.000
_cell.length_c   1.000
_cell.angle_alpha   90.00
_cell.angle_beta   90.00
_cell.angle_gamma   90.00
#
_symmetry.space_group_name_H-M   'P 1'
#
loop_
_entity.id
_entity.type
_entity.pdbx_description
1 polymer ?
#
loop_
_entity_poly.entity_id
_entity_poly.type
_entity_poly.pdbx_seq_one_letter_code
_entity_poly.pdbx_strand_id
1 'polypeptide(L)'
;MKLKLPKVKLENLLKMINKKVVEFSKLFNQMPNAPFLYGHVLKKILLMLNDLGISSVSSRRDLYNGNYSFDEYCLFIKFRRGNPRYPLIIDTHIDHPGFVIGNNGIGVAFGSVGFHRLEKLLEVSPPEIDIFSNQGELVSTKKITRFHYANKPYIYLEDNLGIPNNSHGIWHLPEFSEDESHLYMKNADNMIATAVAFAIIDDIVNSPKVFRDVDVTFIFTFVEEVFEISANHVAIKKNTPFGKIDPETNILVLESMQSVPLHADDIILQNRLDSESLKTLRLSDDNTFYSPELREEIFSQGMVNRIYSDVGLAQPNYDDGLQIKINDTDCVYGTFFPDQDNRAEDLLLQVVETERIKVQHTVSGGACNGTAYSLFPTTSNIVTLNIPNPLKHNIGENGEIVLEKIKKQDVQGMYEALVAAINFQEATIPNRGISKMLKSSNLAYDSAVLRKLQIERSNVTWGAKRRLALGKYFPDHLTEDLLFKSRGLAARVREKLNII
;
A
#
# COMPACT_ATOMS: atom_id res chain seq x y z
N MET A 1 -17.45 -1.04 -31.20
CA MET A 1 -16.70 -1.81 -32.22
C MET A 1 -15.53 -2.51 -31.51
N LYS A 2 -15.68 -3.79 -31.12
CA LYS A 2 -14.60 -4.52 -30.43
C LYS A 2 -13.45 -4.71 -31.41
N LEU A 3 -12.32 -4.02 -31.20
CA LEU A 3 -11.07 -4.28 -31.91
C LEU A 3 -10.60 -5.68 -31.54
N LYS A 4 -11.01 -6.69 -32.32
CA LYS A 4 -10.42 -8.03 -32.24
C LYS A 4 -9.01 -7.93 -32.78
N LEU A 5 -8.04 -7.71 -31.90
CA LEU A 5 -6.64 -7.96 -32.23
C LEU A 5 -6.49 -9.44 -32.61
N PRO A 6 -5.72 -9.77 -33.66
CA PRO A 6 -5.44 -11.17 -34.00
C PRO A 6 -4.87 -11.90 -32.78
N LYS A 7 -5.41 -13.07 -32.43
CA LYS A 7 -5.06 -13.84 -31.23
C LYS A 7 -3.54 -14.02 -31.03
N VAL A 8 -2.80 -14.24 -32.13
CA VAL A 8 -1.32 -14.37 -32.14
C VAL A 8 -0.60 -13.08 -31.74
N LYS A 9 -1.14 -11.91 -32.07
CA LYS A 9 -0.57 -10.62 -31.63
C LYS A 9 -0.81 -10.38 -30.14
N LEU A 10 -1.93 -10.87 -29.61
CA LEU A 10 -2.27 -10.74 -28.20
C LEU A 10 -1.35 -11.63 -27.34
N GLU A 11 -1.13 -12.89 -27.71
CA GLU A 11 -0.23 -13.80 -26.96
C GLU A 11 1.22 -13.30 -26.89
N ASN A 12 1.76 -12.77 -27.99
CA ASN A 12 3.10 -12.18 -27.99
C ASN A 12 3.17 -10.88 -27.18
N LEU A 13 2.10 -10.07 -27.21
CA LEU A 13 1.99 -8.87 -26.39
C LEU A 13 1.95 -9.23 -24.90
N LEU A 14 1.14 -10.22 -24.51
CA LEU A 14 1.04 -10.72 -23.13
C LEU A 14 2.37 -11.31 -22.62
N LYS A 15 3.11 -12.03 -23.48
CA LYS A 15 4.47 -12.50 -23.13
C LYS A 15 5.44 -11.33 -22.90
N MET A 16 5.38 -10.29 -23.72
CA MET A 16 6.22 -9.11 -23.58
C MET A 16 5.86 -8.30 -22.32
N ILE A 17 4.57 -8.19 -22.01
CA ILE A 17 4.04 -7.52 -20.82
C ILE A 17 4.54 -8.18 -19.55
N ASN A 18 4.41 -9.51 -19.45
CA ASN A 18 4.94 -10.29 -18.33
C ASN A 18 6.44 -10.02 -18.11
N LYS A 19 7.20 -9.87 -19.20
CA LYS A 19 8.63 -9.58 -19.13
C LYS A 19 8.92 -8.22 -18.50
N LYS A 20 8.18 -7.16 -18.88
CA LYS A 20 8.39 -5.80 -18.32
C LYS A 20 8.13 -5.76 -16.81
N VAL A 21 7.02 -6.37 -16.36
CA VAL A 21 6.68 -6.39 -14.93
C VAL A 21 7.76 -7.11 -14.14
N VAL A 22 8.26 -8.26 -14.63
CA VAL A 22 9.36 -8.99 -13.99
C VAL A 22 10.67 -8.19 -13.99
N GLU A 23 10.98 -7.48 -15.07
CA GLU A 23 12.16 -6.60 -15.14
C GLU A 23 12.09 -5.45 -14.12
N PHE A 24 10.94 -4.79 -14.00
CA PHE A 24 10.73 -3.78 -12.97
C PHE A 24 10.74 -4.36 -11.56
N SER A 25 10.19 -5.57 -11.37
CA SER A 25 10.23 -6.28 -10.09
C SER A 25 11.67 -6.55 -9.65
N LYS A 26 12.52 -7.07 -10.56
CA LYS A 26 13.96 -7.27 -10.32
C LYS A 26 14.65 -5.97 -9.95
N LEU A 27 14.34 -4.90 -10.67
CA LEU A 27 14.92 -3.58 -10.44
C LEU A 27 14.54 -3.00 -9.07
N PHE A 28 13.26 -3.03 -8.70
CA PHE A 28 12.79 -2.49 -7.42
C PHE A 28 13.20 -3.36 -6.23
N ASN A 29 13.33 -4.68 -6.41
CA ASN A 29 13.83 -5.59 -5.37
C ASN A 29 15.27 -5.28 -4.93
N GLN A 30 16.08 -4.68 -5.80
CA GLN A 30 17.45 -4.31 -5.50
C GLN A 30 17.57 -3.00 -4.73
N MET A 31 16.46 -2.27 -4.55
CA MET A 31 16.47 -0.94 -3.95
C MET A 31 16.08 -1.01 -2.48
N PRO A 32 16.84 -0.34 -1.60
CA PRO A 32 16.43 -0.24 -0.22
C PRO A 32 15.26 0.75 -0.11
N ASN A 33 14.18 0.31 0.55
CA ASN A 33 12.92 1.06 0.58
C ASN A 33 12.20 1.01 1.94
N ALA A 34 12.95 1.05 3.05
CA ALA A 34 12.36 1.20 4.38
C ALA A 34 11.63 2.56 4.54
N PRO A 35 10.77 2.74 5.57
CA PRO A 35 10.08 4.00 5.78
C PRO A 35 11.10 5.13 6.02
N PHE A 36 10.86 6.28 5.38
CA PHE A 36 11.79 7.42 5.30
C PHE A 36 13.04 7.22 4.39
N LEU A 37 13.23 6.06 3.73
CA LEU A 37 14.28 5.81 2.71
C LEU A 37 13.75 5.80 1.25
N TYR A 38 12.57 6.32 0.99
CA TYR A 38 11.96 6.32 -0.35
C TYR A 38 12.75 7.08 -1.43
N GLY A 39 13.70 7.94 -1.04
CA GLY A 39 14.43 8.82 -1.97
C GLY A 39 15.21 8.08 -3.06
N HIS A 40 15.74 6.88 -2.77
CA HIS A 40 16.47 6.08 -3.74
C HIS A 40 15.53 5.52 -4.83
N VAL A 41 14.41 4.94 -4.41
CA VAL A 41 13.35 4.45 -5.31
C VAL A 41 12.79 5.60 -6.14
N LEU A 42 12.46 6.74 -5.51
CA LEU A 42 11.98 7.94 -6.19
C LEU A 42 12.96 8.42 -7.26
N LYS A 43 14.26 8.52 -6.94
CA LYS A 43 15.28 8.91 -7.92
C LYS A 43 15.29 7.97 -9.12
N LYS A 44 15.17 6.66 -8.90
CA LYS A 44 15.10 5.71 -10.02
C LYS A 44 13.84 5.92 -10.85
N ILE A 45 12.67 6.02 -10.22
CA ILE A 45 11.41 6.28 -10.93
C ILE A 45 11.54 7.54 -11.78
N LEU A 46 12.06 8.65 -11.23
CA LEU A 46 12.27 9.89 -11.97
C LEU A 46 13.20 9.74 -13.18
N LEU A 47 14.27 8.94 -13.08
CA LEU A 47 15.13 8.63 -14.22
C LEU A 47 14.37 7.87 -15.31
N MET A 48 13.60 6.85 -14.92
CA MET A 48 12.80 6.06 -15.86
C MET A 48 11.72 6.92 -16.54
N LEU A 49 11.07 7.83 -15.80
CA LEU A 49 10.13 8.80 -16.37
C LEU A 49 10.79 9.73 -17.38
N ASN A 50 11.99 10.21 -17.08
CA ASN A 50 12.78 11.03 -18.00
C ASN A 50 13.15 10.25 -19.27
N ASP A 51 13.53 8.98 -19.15
CA ASP A 51 13.84 8.10 -20.29
C ASP A 51 12.60 7.85 -21.17
N LEU A 52 11.41 7.85 -20.56
CA LEU A 52 10.11 7.82 -21.26
C LEU A 52 9.68 9.18 -21.83
N GLY A 53 10.45 10.24 -21.62
CA GLY A 53 10.12 11.60 -22.06
C GLY A 53 9.00 12.28 -21.25
N ILE A 54 8.65 11.74 -20.08
CA ILE A 54 7.69 12.32 -19.15
C ILE A 54 8.42 13.38 -18.32
N SER A 55 7.95 14.62 -18.37
CA SER A 55 8.61 15.75 -17.70
C SER A 55 7.81 16.31 -16.54
N SER A 56 8.50 17.01 -15.64
CA SER A 56 7.87 17.72 -14.52
C SER A 56 6.89 18.78 -15.04
N VAL A 57 5.77 18.99 -14.35
CA VAL A 57 4.79 20.07 -14.64
C VAL A 57 5.46 21.45 -14.69
N SER A 58 6.56 21.66 -13.97
CA SER A 58 7.30 22.94 -14.00
C SER A 58 8.04 23.19 -15.33
N SER A 59 8.26 22.18 -16.17
CA SER A 59 9.08 22.25 -17.39
C SER A 59 8.37 22.84 -18.63
N ARG A 60 7.07 23.21 -18.53
CA ARG A 60 6.26 23.83 -19.61
C ARG A 60 6.28 23.08 -20.95
N ARG A 61 6.41 21.75 -20.96
CA ARG A 61 6.34 20.92 -22.18
C ARG A 61 4.94 20.34 -22.43
N ASP A 62 4.76 19.88 -23.66
CA ASP A 62 3.54 19.31 -24.21
C ASP A 62 2.91 18.23 -23.30
N LEU A 63 1.60 18.33 -23.06
CA LEU A 63 0.86 17.52 -22.08
C LEU A 63 0.56 16.09 -22.60
N TYR A 64 0.86 15.81 -23.87
CA TYR A 64 0.40 14.58 -24.55
C TYR A 64 1.12 13.30 -24.10
N ASN A 65 2.37 13.41 -23.64
CA ASN A 65 3.18 12.28 -23.16
C ASN A 65 3.10 12.08 -21.64
N GLY A 66 2.20 12.80 -20.98
CA GLY A 66 2.06 12.81 -19.53
C GLY A 66 3.06 13.74 -18.83
N ASN A 67 2.75 14.05 -17.57
CA ASN A 67 3.57 14.90 -16.72
C ASN A 67 3.64 14.34 -15.31
N TYR A 68 4.72 14.66 -14.59
CA TYR A 68 4.80 14.35 -13.18
C TYR A 68 4.92 15.59 -12.31
N SER A 69 4.47 15.47 -11.06
CA SER A 69 4.71 16.43 -9.98
C SER A 69 4.93 15.61 -8.72
N PHE A 70 5.64 16.15 -7.74
CA PHE A 70 5.77 15.50 -6.45
C PHE A 70 5.78 16.55 -5.36
N ASP A 71 5.37 16.15 -4.17
CA ASP A 71 5.57 16.91 -2.94
C ASP A 71 6.32 16.04 -1.92
N GLU A 72 6.38 16.50 -0.68
CA GLU A 72 7.03 15.78 0.41
C GLU A 72 6.38 14.43 0.79
N TYR A 73 5.21 14.06 0.25
CA TYR A 73 4.51 12.80 0.59
C TYR A 73 4.37 11.84 -0.59
N CYS A 74 4.24 12.34 -1.81
CA CYS A 74 3.92 11.50 -2.96
C CYS A 74 4.58 12.00 -4.25
N LEU A 75 4.78 11.06 -5.18
CA LEU A 75 4.97 11.34 -6.60
C LEU A 75 3.64 11.12 -7.33
N PHE A 76 3.25 12.08 -8.16
CA PHE A 76 2.05 12.06 -8.98
C PHE A 76 2.43 12.04 -10.46
N ILE A 77 1.81 11.19 -11.26
CA ILE A 77 2.06 11.09 -12.70
C ILE A 77 0.71 11.11 -13.43
N LYS A 78 0.51 12.08 -14.31
CA LYS A 78 -0.75 12.28 -15.02
C LYS A 78 -0.62 11.98 -16.49
N PHE A 79 -1.58 11.25 -17.03
CA PHE A 79 -1.84 11.16 -18.46
C PHE A 79 -3.25 11.65 -18.76
N ARG A 80 -3.38 12.54 -19.74
CA ARG A 80 -4.67 13.02 -20.22
C ARG A 80 -4.69 13.15 -21.74
N ARG A 81 -5.52 12.34 -22.41
CA ARG A 81 -5.74 12.35 -23.86
C ARG A 81 -7.18 11.95 -24.19
N GLY A 82 -7.72 12.44 -25.30
CA GLY A 82 -9.08 12.08 -25.74
C GLY A 82 -10.18 12.81 -24.95
N ASN A 83 -11.33 12.14 -24.80
CA ASN A 83 -12.48 12.58 -24.01
C ASN A 83 -12.96 11.48 -23.04
N PRO A 84 -12.09 11.08 -22.09
CA PRO A 84 -12.39 9.99 -21.18
C PRO A 84 -13.48 10.43 -20.23
N ARG A 85 -14.41 9.53 -19.96
CA ARG A 85 -15.61 9.86 -19.18
C ARG A 85 -15.35 9.94 -17.68
N TYR A 86 -14.41 9.13 -17.19
CA TYR A 86 -14.22 8.93 -15.76
C TYR A 86 -12.74 9.06 -15.41
N PRO A 87 -12.36 10.08 -14.63
CA PRO A 87 -11.02 10.19 -14.09
C PRO A 87 -10.70 8.99 -13.20
N LEU A 88 -9.49 8.44 -13.38
CA LEU A 88 -8.98 7.31 -12.62
C LEU A 88 -7.75 7.74 -11.82
N ILE A 89 -7.71 7.38 -10.54
CA ILE A 89 -6.52 7.40 -9.72
C ILE A 89 -6.10 5.95 -9.50
N ILE A 90 -4.81 5.67 -9.72
CA ILE A 90 -4.16 4.41 -9.38
C ILE A 90 -3.13 4.72 -8.30
N ASP A 91 -3.33 4.22 -7.09
CA ASP A 91 -2.47 4.47 -5.93
C ASP A 91 -1.69 3.20 -5.57
N THR A 92 -0.40 3.33 -5.29
CA THR A 92 0.49 2.31 -4.74
C THR A 92 1.49 3.00 -3.81
N HIS A 93 2.13 2.25 -2.90
CA HIS A 93 3.21 2.81 -2.06
C HIS A 93 4.59 2.28 -2.43
N ILE A 94 5.61 3.07 -2.09
CA ILE A 94 7.01 2.78 -2.42
C ILE A 94 7.93 2.46 -1.25
N ASP A 95 7.40 2.46 -0.02
CA ASP A 95 8.07 1.90 1.15
C ASP A 95 7.65 0.46 1.44
N HIS A 96 8.41 -0.20 2.31
CA HIS A 96 8.21 -1.54 2.85
C HIS A 96 8.65 -1.52 4.32
N PRO A 97 8.17 -2.39 5.23
CA PRO A 97 8.60 -2.38 6.62
C PRO A 97 10.10 -2.50 6.78
N GLY A 98 10.59 -1.96 7.88
CA GLY A 98 12.01 -1.94 8.17
C GLY A 98 12.33 -1.14 9.42
N PHE A 99 13.58 -0.69 9.51
CA PHE A 99 14.11 -0.06 10.70
C PHE A 99 14.71 1.30 10.34
N VAL A 100 14.56 2.28 11.23
CA VAL A 100 15.39 3.49 11.19
C VAL A 100 16.31 3.45 12.39
N ILE A 101 17.61 3.63 12.18
CA ILE A 101 18.68 3.48 13.16
C ILE A 101 19.20 4.85 13.55
N GLY A 102 19.18 5.13 14.86
CA GLY A 102 19.70 6.35 15.43
C GLY A 102 21.16 6.23 15.87
N ASN A 103 21.69 7.35 16.35
CA ASN A 103 22.96 7.36 17.08
C ASN A 103 22.90 6.38 18.26
N ASN A 104 23.99 5.64 18.48
CA ASN A 104 24.17 4.61 19.52
C ASN A 104 23.64 3.20 19.19
N GLY A 105 23.30 2.89 17.93
CA GLY A 105 22.91 1.52 17.55
C GLY A 105 21.52 1.10 18.01
N ILE A 106 20.70 2.07 18.42
CA ILE A 106 19.30 1.87 18.76
C ILE A 106 18.49 2.19 17.53
N GLY A 107 17.72 1.22 17.06
CA GLY A 107 16.77 1.40 15.96
C GLY A 107 15.32 1.43 16.44
N VAL A 108 14.44 1.96 15.59
CA VAL A 108 12.99 1.86 15.73
C VAL A 108 12.46 1.11 14.52
N ALA A 109 11.67 0.06 14.75
CA ALA A 109 10.97 -0.66 13.70
C ALA A 109 9.72 0.10 13.24
N PHE A 110 9.41 0.03 11.95
CA PHE A 110 8.25 0.63 11.30
C PHE A 110 7.58 -0.39 10.37
N GLY A 111 6.28 -0.25 10.18
CA GLY A 111 5.45 -1.29 9.59
C GLY A 111 5.25 -2.48 10.53
N SER A 112 4.52 -3.48 10.06
CA SER A 112 4.41 -4.76 10.74
C SER A 112 5.65 -5.59 10.46
N VAL A 113 6.60 -5.61 11.39
CA VAL A 113 7.78 -6.50 11.33
C VAL A 113 7.57 -7.77 12.18
N GLY A 114 6.34 -8.01 12.65
CA GLY A 114 5.96 -9.13 13.51
C GLY A 114 6.66 -9.10 14.87
N PHE A 115 6.33 -8.15 15.76
CA PHE A 115 7.06 -7.91 17.01
C PHE A 115 7.21 -9.14 17.91
N HIS A 116 6.13 -9.89 18.14
CA HIS A 116 6.18 -11.13 18.92
C HIS A 116 7.08 -12.20 18.30
N ARG A 117 7.09 -12.28 16.96
CA ARG A 117 7.97 -13.22 16.24
C ARG A 117 9.42 -12.79 16.32
N LEU A 118 9.70 -11.49 16.24
CA LEU A 118 11.04 -10.96 16.45
C LEU A 118 11.58 -11.31 17.85
N GLU A 119 10.75 -11.23 18.90
CA GLU A 119 11.11 -11.70 20.25
C GLU A 119 11.49 -13.19 20.25
N LYS A 120 10.66 -14.06 19.67
CA LYS A 120 10.97 -15.50 19.53
C LYS A 120 12.24 -15.77 18.72
N LEU A 121 12.43 -15.08 17.60
CA LEU A 121 13.62 -15.24 16.76
C LEU A 121 14.89 -14.88 17.52
N LEU A 122 14.85 -13.85 18.37
CA LEU A 122 16.00 -13.45 19.19
C LEU A 122 16.40 -14.51 20.22
N GLU A 123 15.47 -15.37 20.65
CA GLU A 123 15.76 -16.48 21.57
C GLU A 123 16.47 -17.66 20.88
N VAL A 124 16.26 -17.84 19.57
CA VAL A 124 16.77 -19.00 18.82
C VAL A 124 17.94 -18.63 17.91
N SER A 125 17.75 -17.63 17.06
CA SER A 125 18.73 -17.17 16.08
C SER A 125 18.49 -15.69 15.75
N PRO A 126 19.26 -14.78 16.37
CA PRO A 126 19.25 -13.35 16.07
C PRO A 126 19.22 -13.04 14.56
N PRO A 127 18.18 -12.35 14.05
CA PRO A 127 18.07 -12.06 12.63
C PRO A 127 19.07 -10.98 12.21
N GLU A 128 19.48 -11.04 10.94
CA GLU A 128 20.38 -10.08 10.31
C GLU A 128 19.61 -9.04 9.48
N ILE A 129 20.13 -7.81 9.47
CA ILE A 129 19.64 -6.72 8.64
C ILE A 129 20.77 -6.09 7.82
N ASP A 130 20.48 -5.76 6.58
CA ASP A 130 21.30 -4.90 5.74
C ASP A 130 20.99 -3.43 6.09
N ILE A 131 22.05 -2.66 6.38
CA ILE A 131 21.94 -1.28 6.84
C ILE A 131 22.39 -0.35 5.72
N PHE A 132 21.51 0.55 5.33
CA PHE A 132 21.72 1.53 4.28
C PHE A 132 21.83 2.95 4.87
N SER A 133 22.68 3.77 4.28
CA SER A 133 22.73 5.20 4.59
C SER A 133 21.44 5.90 4.11
N ASN A 134 21.23 7.15 4.53
CA ASN A 134 20.15 8.00 4.00
C ASN A 134 20.20 8.21 2.47
N GLN A 135 21.35 7.93 1.85
CA GLN A 135 21.55 8.02 0.40
C GLN A 135 21.22 6.70 -0.31
N GLY A 136 20.88 5.64 0.45
CA GLY A 136 20.60 4.30 -0.06
C GLY A 136 21.87 3.48 -0.33
N GLU A 137 23.01 3.84 0.26
CA GLU A 137 24.27 3.09 0.11
C GLU A 137 24.37 2.03 1.21
N LEU A 138 24.72 0.79 0.86
CA LEU A 138 24.94 -0.27 1.85
C LEU A 138 26.15 0.09 2.72
N VAL A 139 25.93 0.17 4.04
CA VAL A 139 26.95 0.49 5.05
C VAL A 139 27.51 -0.80 5.65
N SER A 140 26.63 -1.70 6.10
CA SER A 140 27.02 -2.96 6.77
C SER A 140 25.83 -3.89 6.90
N THR A 141 26.09 -5.17 7.19
CA THR A 141 25.08 -6.11 7.68
C THR A 141 25.31 -6.33 9.18
N LYS A 142 24.23 -6.34 9.98
CA LYS A 142 24.31 -6.47 11.45
C LYS A 142 23.22 -7.38 11.99
N LYS A 143 23.51 -8.03 13.12
CA LYS A 143 22.52 -8.77 13.91
C LYS A 143 21.72 -7.86 14.84
N ILE A 144 20.43 -8.12 14.96
CA ILE A 144 19.58 -7.60 16.03
C ILE A 144 19.80 -8.49 17.26
N THR A 145 20.23 -7.93 18.39
CA THR A 145 20.53 -8.68 19.62
C THR A 145 19.47 -8.54 20.69
N ARG A 146 18.64 -7.50 20.61
CA ARG A 146 17.54 -7.26 21.55
C ARG A 146 16.41 -6.52 20.87
N PHE A 147 15.19 -6.85 21.27
CA PHE A 147 13.97 -6.11 20.98
C PHE A 147 13.31 -5.67 22.28
N HIS A 148 12.68 -4.50 22.28
CA HIS A 148 11.89 -4.03 23.39
C HIS A 148 10.76 -3.11 22.94
N TYR A 149 9.53 -3.47 23.30
CA TYR A 149 8.39 -2.59 23.13
C TYR A 149 8.11 -1.78 24.41
N ALA A 150 8.20 -0.46 24.31
CA ALA A 150 7.70 0.45 25.34
C ALA A 150 6.62 1.36 24.76
N ASN A 151 7.02 2.55 24.31
CA ASN A 151 6.18 3.43 23.51
C ASN A 151 6.50 3.33 22.01
N LYS A 152 7.58 2.64 21.65
CA LYS A 152 8.00 2.34 20.28
C LYS A 152 8.66 0.96 20.27
N PRO A 153 8.67 0.28 19.13
CA PRO A 153 9.37 -0.99 18.94
C PRO A 153 10.87 -0.71 18.76
N TYR A 154 11.65 -0.79 19.83
CA TYR A 154 13.09 -0.55 19.80
C TYR A 154 13.85 -1.84 19.47
N ILE A 155 14.85 -1.72 18.61
CA ILE A 155 15.83 -2.78 18.36
C ILE A 155 17.22 -2.33 18.78
N TYR A 156 18.07 -3.29 19.13
CA TYR A 156 19.47 -3.06 19.47
C TYR A 156 20.33 -3.95 18.58
N LEU A 157 21.38 -3.37 18.00
CA LEU A 157 22.33 -4.08 17.14
C LEU A 157 23.47 -4.68 17.96
N GLU A 158 24.17 -5.66 17.39
CA GLU A 158 25.38 -6.25 18.01
C GLU A 158 26.50 -5.23 18.27
N ASP A 159 26.64 -4.24 17.39
CA ASP A 159 27.44 -3.04 17.57
C ASP A 159 26.89 -1.92 16.68
N ASN A 160 27.37 -0.70 16.89
CA ASN A 160 26.97 0.48 16.13
C ASN A 160 28.13 1.16 15.41
N LEU A 161 29.24 0.45 15.21
CA LEU A 161 30.46 1.01 14.67
C LEU A 161 30.24 1.39 13.20
N GLY A 162 30.46 2.67 12.89
CA GLY A 162 30.39 3.17 11.52
C GLY A 162 28.98 3.32 10.95
N ILE A 163 27.92 3.21 11.77
CA ILE A 163 26.53 3.41 11.32
C ILE A 163 26.13 4.88 11.49
N PRO A 164 25.91 5.64 10.40
CA PRO A 164 25.43 7.02 10.49
C PRO A 164 24.06 7.14 11.15
N ASN A 165 23.78 8.29 11.77
CA ASN A 165 22.41 8.63 12.22
C ASN A 165 21.43 8.55 11.04
N ASN A 166 20.21 8.08 11.28
CA ASN A 166 19.19 7.87 10.25
C ASN A 166 19.64 6.87 9.16
N SER A 167 20.44 5.88 9.52
CA SER A 167 20.59 4.71 8.65
C SER A 167 19.32 3.87 8.70
N HIS A 168 19.13 3.00 7.72
CA HIS A 168 17.90 2.24 7.54
C HIS A 168 18.20 0.76 7.42
N GLY A 169 17.56 -0.05 8.26
CA GLY A 169 17.68 -1.50 8.24
C GLY A 169 16.58 -2.13 7.40
N ILE A 170 16.95 -3.12 6.60
CA ILE A 170 16.03 -4.03 5.90
C ILE A 170 16.53 -5.46 6.17
N TRP A 171 15.65 -6.45 6.17
CA TRP A 171 16.04 -7.84 6.36
C TRP A 171 17.17 -8.28 5.41
N HIS A 172 18.19 -8.93 5.95
CA HIS A 172 19.24 -9.54 5.15
C HIS A 172 18.69 -10.80 4.48
N LEU A 173 18.39 -10.69 3.19
CA LEU A 173 17.74 -11.73 2.41
C LEU A 173 18.45 -11.96 1.08
N PRO A 174 18.31 -13.14 0.46
CA PRO A 174 18.82 -13.41 -0.88
C PRO A 174 18.25 -12.48 -1.94
N GLU A 175 18.94 -12.31 -3.05
CA GLU A 175 18.42 -11.54 -4.19
C GLU A 175 17.14 -12.15 -4.78
N PHE A 176 16.47 -11.35 -5.62
CA PHE A 176 15.30 -11.76 -6.38
C PHE A 176 15.50 -13.15 -7.01
N SER A 177 14.48 -14.00 -6.91
CA SER A 177 14.44 -15.26 -7.65
C SER A 177 13.03 -15.53 -8.17
N GLU A 178 12.91 -16.46 -9.10
CA GLU A 178 11.64 -16.88 -9.68
C GLU A 178 11.67 -18.36 -10.04
N ASP A 179 10.53 -19.03 -9.90
CA ASP A 179 10.29 -20.37 -10.44
C ASP A 179 9.24 -20.31 -11.56
N GLU A 180 8.69 -21.46 -11.98
CA GLU A 180 7.68 -21.52 -13.06
C GLU A 180 6.41 -20.71 -12.72
N SER A 181 6.07 -20.59 -11.44
CA SER A 181 4.77 -20.13 -10.93
C SER A 181 4.85 -18.91 -10.02
N HIS A 182 5.99 -18.67 -9.36
CA HIS A 182 6.16 -17.63 -8.36
C HIS A 182 7.35 -16.70 -8.62
N LEU A 183 7.23 -15.50 -8.08
CA LEU A 183 8.30 -14.53 -7.85
C LEU A 183 8.62 -14.50 -6.35
N TYR A 184 9.90 -14.38 -6.03
CA TYR A 184 10.38 -14.27 -4.66
C TYR A 184 11.12 -12.94 -4.47
N MET A 185 10.63 -12.09 -3.58
CA MET A 185 11.08 -10.70 -3.44
C MET A 185 11.32 -10.33 -1.96
N LYS A 186 12.29 -9.44 -1.71
CA LYS A 186 12.56 -8.88 -0.38
C LYS A 186 11.48 -7.90 0.04
N ASN A 187 10.80 -7.26 -0.91
CA ASN A 187 9.90 -6.13 -0.69
C ASN A 187 8.72 -6.17 -1.68
N ALA A 188 8.13 -7.36 -1.93
CA ALA A 188 6.99 -7.43 -2.85
C ALA A 188 5.84 -6.54 -2.38
N ASP A 189 5.62 -6.42 -1.08
CA ASP A 189 4.85 -5.33 -0.49
C ASP A 189 5.63 -4.00 -0.56
N ASN A 190 5.25 -3.00 -1.32
CA ASN A 190 4.30 -3.03 -2.42
C ASN A 190 5.01 -2.81 -3.77
N MET A 191 6.27 -3.26 -3.87
CA MET A 191 7.07 -3.14 -5.10
C MET A 191 6.54 -3.96 -6.25
N ILE A 192 5.81 -5.05 -6.01
CA ILE A 192 5.22 -5.81 -7.12
C ILE A 192 4.07 -5.04 -7.78
N ALA A 193 3.21 -4.38 -6.99
CA ALA A 193 2.16 -3.52 -7.54
C ALA A 193 2.75 -2.25 -8.18
N THR A 194 3.79 -1.68 -7.57
CA THR A 194 4.57 -0.58 -8.15
C THR A 194 5.18 -0.97 -9.51
N ALA A 195 5.71 -2.18 -9.64
CA ALA A 195 6.21 -2.72 -10.92
C ALA A 195 5.11 -2.82 -11.98
N VAL A 196 3.90 -3.29 -11.60
CA VAL A 196 2.73 -3.32 -12.49
C VAL A 196 2.33 -1.91 -12.92
N ALA A 197 2.20 -0.97 -11.98
CA ALA A 197 1.86 0.42 -12.27
C ALA A 197 2.86 1.05 -13.24
N PHE A 198 4.17 0.80 -13.04
CA PHE A 198 5.21 1.33 -13.92
C PHE A 198 5.22 0.69 -15.31
N ALA A 199 4.92 -0.61 -15.42
CA ALA A 199 4.72 -1.26 -16.72
C ALA A 199 3.58 -0.62 -17.52
N ILE A 200 2.49 -0.25 -16.84
CA ILE A 200 1.37 0.43 -17.49
C ILE A 200 1.75 1.85 -17.93
N ILE A 201 2.51 2.59 -17.11
CA ILE A 201 3.05 3.91 -17.49
C ILE A 201 3.87 3.81 -18.79
N ASP A 202 4.78 2.83 -18.86
CA ASP A 202 5.57 2.57 -20.06
C ASP A 202 4.67 2.27 -21.27
N ASP A 203 3.64 1.43 -21.11
CA ASP A 203 2.72 1.10 -22.19
C ASP A 203 1.83 2.27 -22.63
N ILE A 204 1.40 3.15 -21.72
CA ILE A 204 0.64 4.37 -22.07
C ILE A 204 1.47 5.28 -22.97
N VAL A 205 2.77 5.40 -22.69
CA VAL A 205 3.72 6.20 -23.48
C VAL A 205 4.00 5.53 -24.82
N ASN A 206 4.35 4.24 -24.81
CA ASN A 206 4.84 3.51 -25.98
C ASN A 206 3.73 2.97 -26.89
N SER A 207 2.47 2.94 -26.41
CA SER A 207 1.31 2.43 -27.16
C SER A 207 0.14 3.43 -27.21
N PRO A 208 0.33 4.68 -27.68
CA PRO A 208 -0.71 5.72 -27.67
C PRO A 208 -1.96 5.36 -28.48
N LYS A 209 -1.84 4.44 -29.45
CA LYS A 209 -2.97 3.91 -30.24
C LYS A 209 -3.87 2.95 -29.45
N VAL A 210 -3.36 2.34 -28.39
CA VAL A 210 -4.15 1.55 -27.44
C VAL A 210 -4.83 2.51 -26.48
N PHE A 211 -4.04 3.36 -25.83
CA PHE A 211 -4.49 4.31 -24.81
C PHE A 211 -4.90 5.67 -25.40
N ARG A 212 -5.87 5.68 -26.32
CA ARG A 212 -6.31 6.89 -27.04
C ARG A 212 -7.12 7.85 -26.17
N ASP A 213 -7.81 7.30 -25.20
CA ASP A 213 -8.80 7.96 -24.39
C ASP A 213 -8.52 7.66 -22.92
N VAL A 214 -7.71 8.50 -22.28
CA VAL A 214 -7.10 8.22 -20.98
C VAL A 214 -7.11 9.48 -20.11
N ASP A 215 -7.56 9.34 -18.87
CA ASP A 215 -7.45 10.36 -17.83
C ASP A 215 -7.11 9.66 -16.52
N VAL A 216 -5.83 9.30 -16.37
CA VAL A 216 -5.32 8.53 -15.24
C VAL A 216 -4.24 9.31 -14.50
N THR A 217 -4.30 9.30 -13.17
CA THR A 217 -3.26 9.78 -12.28
C THR A 217 -2.70 8.59 -11.51
N PHE A 218 -1.41 8.30 -11.68
CA PHE A 218 -0.69 7.39 -10.78
C PHE A 218 -0.18 8.16 -9.57
N ILE A 219 -0.34 7.59 -8.38
CA ILE A 219 0.18 8.13 -7.13
C ILE A 219 1.10 7.07 -6.53
N PHE A 220 2.35 7.46 -6.29
CA PHE A 220 3.34 6.67 -5.56
C PHE A 220 3.52 7.33 -4.19
N THR A 221 2.91 6.74 -3.17
CA THR A 221 2.97 7.23 -1.79
C THR A 221 4.29 6.81 -1.13
N PHE A 222 4.92 7.72 -0.37
CA PHE A 222 6.27 7.52 0.15
C PHE A 222 6.36 6.80 1.49
N VAL A 223 5.35 6.95 2.35
CA VAL A 223 5.29 6.33 3.67
C VAL A 223 3.88 5.83 3.93
N GLU A 224 3.62 4.60 3.52
CA GLU A 224 2.40 3.86 3.81
C GLU A 224 2.52 3.09 5.13
N GLU A 225 3.66 2.43 5.35
CA GLU A 225 3.88 1.48 6.46
C GLU A 225 3.91 2.14 7.84
N VAL A 226 3.76 3.45 7.87
CA VAL A 226 3.58 4.23 9.09
C VAL A 226 2.22 4.90 9.01
N PHE A 227 1.16 4.13 9.27
CA PHE A 227 -0.20 4.62 9.38
C PHE A 227 -0.72 5.36 8.13
N GLU A 228 -0.31 4.93 6.94
CA GLU A 228 -0.69 5.48 5.64
C GLU A 228 -0.51 7.01 5.53
N ILE A 229 0.54 7.55 6.16
CA ILE A 229 0.80 9.00 6.27
C ILE A 229 0.66 9.69 4.92
N SER A 230 1.23 9.11 3.87
CA SER A 230 1.22 9.71 2.53
C SER A 230 -0.15 9.71 1.88
N ALA A 231 -0.93 8.62 1.97
CA ALA A 231 -2.29 8.61 1.43
C ALA A 231 -3.24 9.52 2.23
N ASN A 232 -3.10 9.56 3.56
CA ASN A 232 -3.82 10.48 4.41
C ASN A 232 -3.59 11.94 4.00
N HIS A 233 -2.35 12.29 3.63
CA HIS A 233 -2.04 13.62 3.12
C HIS A 233 -2.84 13.99 1.86
N VAL A 234 -2.91 13.08 0.89
CA VAL A 234 -3.67 13.26 -0.36
C VAL A 234 -5.17 13.38 -0.06
N ALA A 235 -5.71 12.48 0.77
CA ALA A 235 -7.12 12.43 1.12
C ALA A 235 -7.58 13.65 1.93
N ILE A 236 -6.76 14.14 2.87
CA ILE A 236 -7.03 15.38 3.63
C ILE A 236 -7.07 16.60 2.69
N LYS A 237 -6.13 16.69 1.75
CA LYS A 237 -6.07 17.79 0.76
C LYS A 237 -7.24 17.75 -0.23
N LYS A 238 -7.79 16.56 -0.50
CA LYS A 238 -8.82 16.31 -1.53
C LYS A 238 -8.41 16.82 -2.93
N ASN A 239 -7.11 16.91 -3.18
CA ASN A 239 -6.56 17.53 -4.37
C ASN A 239 -5.20 16.93 -4.70
N THR A 240 -4.94 16.80 -6.00
CA THR A 240 -3.62 16.48 -6.55
C THR A 240 -3.04 17.72 -7.24
N PRO A 241 -1.76 17.72 -7.62
CA PRO A 241 -1.22 18.78 -8.48
C PRO A 241 -1.94 18.93 -9.83
N PHE A 242 -2.77 17.95 -10.22
CA PHE A 242 -3.47 17.90 -11.50
C PHE A 242 -4.97 18.20 -11.40
N GLY A 243 -5.50 18.44 -10.21
CA GLY A 243 -6.91 18.72 -9.99
C GLY A 243 -7.50 18.02 -8.78
N LYS A 244 -8.74 18.40 -8.49
CA LYS A 244 -9.51 17.97 -7.32
C LYS A 244 -9.85 16.49 -7.40
N ILE A 245 -9.84 15.81 -6.25
CA ILE A 245 -10.47 14.50 -6.08
C ILE A 245 -11.92 14.76 -5.69
N ASP A 246 -12.85 14.37 -6.54
CA ASP A 246 -14.28 14.65 -6.40
C ASP A 246 -15.12 13.36 -6.49
N PRO A 247 -16.45 13.41 -6.28
CA PRO A 247 -17.31 12.23 -6.34
C PRO A 247 -17.31 11.50 -7.69
N GLU A 248 -16.82 12.13 -8.77
CA GLU A 248 -16.69 11.48 -10.08
C GLU A 248 -15.31 10.85 -10.28
N THR A 249 -14.40 10.94 -9.32
CA THR A 249 -13.09 10.31 -9.39
C THR A 249 -13.19 8.85 -8.91
N ASN A 250 -12.71 7.91 -9.72
CA ASN A 250 -12.52 6.51 -9.31
C ASN A 250 -11.10 6.33 -8.75
N ILE A 251 -10.97 5.60 -7.64
CA ILE A 251 -9.69 5.32 -7.00
C ILE A 251 -9.50 3.80 -6.94
N LEU A 252 -8.44 3.31 -7.59
CA LEU A 252 -7.96 1.94 -7.48
C LEU A 252 -6.69 1.97 -6.63
N VAL A 253 -6.74 1.33 -5.46
CA VAL A 253 -5.56 1.13 -4.62
C VAL A 253 -4.97 -0.23 -4.95
N LEU A 254 -3.69 -0.27 -5.27
CA LEU A 254 -2.97 -1.50 -5.60
C LEU A 254 -2.18 -1.97 -4.41
N GLU A 255 -2.28 -3.25 -4.09
CA GLU A 255 -1.65 -3.81 -2.88
C GLU A 255 -1.08 -5.21 -3.12
N SER A 256 -0.15 -5.61 -2.26
CA SER A 256 0.39 -6.97 -2.15
C SER A 256 0.37 -7.44 -0.69
N MET A 257 -0.82 -7.75 -0.18
CA MET A 257 -1.06 -8.03 1.24
C MET A 257 -1.51 -9.46 1.51
N GLN A 258 -1.52 -9.83 2.80
CA GLN A 258 -2.03 -11.12 3.25
C GLN A 258 -3.55 -11.22 3.04
N SER A 259 -3.96 -12.36 2.53
CA SER A 259 -5.35 -12.74 2.31
C SER A 259 -5.97 -13.31 3.58
N VAL A 260 -6.28 -12.45 4.55
CA VAL A 260 -6.80 -12.88 5.86
C VAL A 260 -8.31 -12.60 5.97
N PRO A 261 -9.14 -13.63 6.22
CA PRO A 261 -10.54 -13.43 6.56
C PRO A 261 -10.74 -12.47 7.75
N LEU A 262 -11.83 -11.70 7.73
CA LEU A 262 -12.25 -10.87 8.85
C LEU A 262 -12.59 -11.73 10.07
N HIS A 263 -12.24 -11.27 11.27
CA HIS A 263 -12.44 -12.02 12.50
C HIS A 263 -13.89 -11.89 13.00
N ALA A 264 -14.41 -12.92 13.67
CA ALA A 264 -15.76 -12.89 14.26
C ALA A 264 -15.93 -11.73 15.26
N ASP A 265 -14.85 -11.39 15.96
CA ASP A 265 -14.79 -10.31 16.93
C ASP A 265 -14.46 -8.95 16.33
N ASP A 266 -14.59 -8.71 15.03
CA ASP A 266 -14.43 -7.34 14.50
C ASP A 266 -15.56 -6.39 15.01
N ILE A 267 -16.64 -6.94 15.58
CA ILE A 267 -17.59 -6.19 16.44
C ILE A 267 -16.90 -5.67 17.71
N ILE A 268 -15.91 -6.40 18.23
CA ILE A 268 -15.07 -5.99 19.36
C ILE A 268 -14.10 -4.87 18.96
N LEU A 269 -13.62 -4.82 17.71
CA LEU A 269 -12.79 -3.69 17.23
C LEU A 269 -13.54 -2.34 17.32
N GLN A 270 -14.83 -2.30 16.99
CA GLN A 270 -15.70 -1.13 17.25
C GLN A 270 -15.74 -0.76 18.73
N ASN A 271 -16.02 -1.74 19.60
CA ASN A 271 -16.14 -1.52 21.05
C ASN A 271 -14.80 -1.16 21.72
N ARG A 272 -13.67 -1.65 21.18
CA ARG A 272 -12.33 -1.33 21.70
C ARG A 272 -11.84 0.01 21.18
N LEU A 273 -12.21 0.44 19.97
CA LEU A 273 -11.88 1.78 19.48
C LEU A 273 -12.47 2.89 20.34
N ASP A 274 -13.56 2.64 21.08
CA ASP A 274 -14.08 3.60 22.05
C ASP A 274 -13.17 3.80 23.27
N SER A 275 -12.51 2.74 23.73
CA SER A 275 -11.77 2.72 25.00
C SER A 275 -10.24 2.70 24.86
N GLU A 276 -9.72 2.30 23.70
CA GLU A 276 -8.29 2.17 23.39
C GLU A 276 -7.82 3.19 22.34
N SER A 277 -6.51 3.39 22.21
CA SER A 277 -5.94 4.17 21.10
C SER A 277 -5.73 3.27 19.88
N LEU A 278 -5.77 3.82 18.66
CA LEU A 278 -5.48 3.04 17.44
C LEU A 278 -4.12 2.34 17.52
N LYS A 279 -3.15 2.99 18.16
CA LYS A 279 -1.84 2.41 18.40
C LYS A 279 -1.92 1.10 19.20
N THR A 280 -2.76 1.05 20.24
CA THR A 280 -2.91 -0.16 21.09
C THR A 280 -3.57 -1.28 20.31
N LEU A 281 -4.60 -0.93 19.52
CA LEU A 281 -5.28 -1.87 18.65
C LEU A 281 -4.36 -2.43 17.59
N ARG A 282 -3.57 -1.59 16.89
CA ARG A 282 -2.63 -2.05 15.87
C ARG A 282 -1.53 -2.96 16.44
N LEU A 283 -1.13 -2.80 17.70
CA LEU A 283 -0.23 -3.77 18.35
C LEU A 283 -0.93 -5.09 18.65
N SER A 284 -2.19 -5.03 19.07
CA SER A 284 -3.02 -6.23 19.24
C SER A 284 -3.19 -6.95 17.91
N ASP A 285 -3.48 -6.21 16.84
CA ASP A 285 -3.64 -6.72 15.47
C ASP A 285 -2.32 -7.28 14.95
N ASP A 286 -1.20 -6.60 15.18
CA ASP A 286 0.13 -7.08 14.81
C ASP A 286 0.40 -8.46 15.43
N ASN A 287 0.14 -8.59 16.73
CA ASN A 287 0.29 -9.87 17.44
C ASN A 287 -0.71 -10.94 16.98
N THR A 288 -1.91 -10.54 16.58
CA THR A 288 -3.01 -11.46 16.28
C THR A 288 -2.96 -11.94 14.83
N PHE A 289 -3.00 -11.00 13.89
CA PHE A 289 -3.10 -11.28 12.47
C PHE A 289 -1.76 -11.73 11.88
N TYR A 290 -0.63 -11.26 12.42
CA TYR A 290 0.70 -11.68 12.01
C TYR A 290 1.26 -12.75 12.95
N SER A 291 0.44 -13.75 13.29
CA SER A 291 0.83 -15.02 13.89
C SER A 291 0.17 -16.14 13.09
N PRO A 292 0.90 -16.98 12.31
CA PRO A 292 0.23 -17.98 11.47
C PRO A 292 -0.46 -18.99 12.38
N GLU A 293 0.13 -19.31 13.53
CA GLU A 293 -0.44 -20.24 14.50
C GLU A 293 -1.75 -19.72 15.07
N LEU A 294 -1.82 -18.44 15.46
CA LEU A 294 -3.06 -17.87 15.98
C LEU A 294 -4.11 -17.72 14.88
N ARG A 295 -3.70 -17.39 13.66
CA ARG A 295 -4.59 -17.33 12.50
C ARG A 295 -5.20 -18.70 12.19
N GLU A 296 -4.39 -19.75 12.18
CA GLU A 296 -4.84 -21.12 12.00
C GLU A 296 -5.75 -21.56 13.14
N GLU A 297 -5.43 -21.20 14.38
CA GLU A 297 -6.27 -21.47 15.55
C GLU A 297 -7.64 -20.81 15.38
N ILE A 298 -7.68 -19.51 15.09
CA ILE A 298 -8.91 -18.73 14.82
C ILE A 298 -9.77 -19.39 13.75
N PHE A 299 -9.16 -19.80 12.63
CA PHE A 299 -9.90 -20.45 11.55
C PHE A 299 -10.38 -21.86 11.93
N SER A 300 -9.58 -22.62 12.67
CA SER A 300 -9.97 -23.94 13.17
C SER A 300 -11.14 -23.88 14.14
N GLN A 301 -11.27 -22.78 14.88
CA GLN A 301 -12.38 -22.51 15.81
C GLN A 301 -13.61 -21.92 15.10
N GLY A 302 -13.54 -21.64 13.80
CA GLY A 302 -14.64 -21.03 13.04
C GLY A 302 -14.92 -19.59 13.45
N MET A 303 -13.95 -18.89 14.04
CA MET A 303 -14.08 -17.49 14.49
C MET A 303 -13.91 -16.50 13.32
N VAL A 304 -14.67 -16.73 12.25
CA VAL A 304 -14.71 -15.86 11.07
C VAL A 304 -15.95 -14.98 11.12
N ASN A 305 -15.83 -13.74 10.65
CA ASN A 305 -16.93 -12.78 10.61
C ASN A 305 -18.17 -13.34 9.87
N ARG A 306 -19.36 -13.13 10.43
CA ARG A 306 -20.61 -13.63 9.83
C ARG A 306 -20.94 -12.99 8.49
N ILE A 307 -20.31 -11.86 8.16
CA ILE A 307 -20.55 -11.17 6.90
C ILE A 307 -20.39 -12.09 5.67
N TYR A 308 -19.45 -13.05 5.71
CA TYR A 308 -19.25 -14.01 4.62
C TYR A 308 -20.50 -14.86 4.37
N SER A 309 -21.09 -15.42 5.44
CA SER A 309 -22.32 -16.20 5.32
C SER A 309 -23.55 -15.33 5.04
N ASP A 310 -23.62 -14.15 5.66
CA ASP A 310 -24.80 -13.27 5.61
C ASP A 310 -25.02 -12.72 4.19
N VAL A 311 -23.93 -12.53 3.44
CA VAL A 311 -23.99 -11.94 2.09
C VAL A 311 -23.43 -12.86 1.00
N GLY A 312 -23.15 -14.12 1.34
CA GLY A 312 -22.73 -15.15 0.38
C GLY A 312 -21.34 -14.91 -0.23
N LEU A 313 -20.40 -14.36 0.53
CA LEU A 313 -19.01 -14.16 0.09
C LEU A 313 -18.16 -15.38 0.42
N ALA A 314 -17.22 -15.68 -0.49
CA ALA A 314 -16.13 -16.60 -0.19
C ALA A 314 -15.13 -15.96 0.77
N GLN A 315 -14.50 -16.77 1.62
CA GLN A 315 -13.39 -16.29 2.44
C GLN A 315 -12.16 -16.03 1.56
N PRO A 316 -11.41 -14.94 1.79
CA PRO A 316 -10.20 -14.65 1.02
C PRO A 316 -9.15 -15.74 1.25
N ASN A 317 -8.47 -16.15 0.18
CA ASN A 317 -7.37 -17.09 0.21
C ASN A 317 -6.27 -16.72 -0.80
N TYR A 318 -5.22 -17.54 -0.87
CA TYR A 318 -4.06 -17.30 -1.75
C TYR A 318 -4.16 -17.99 -3.12
N ASP A 319 -5.14 -18.87 -3.33
CA ASP A 319 -5.28 -19.74 -4.50
C ASP A 319 -6.33 -19.28 -5.52
N ASP A 320 -7.25 -18.44 -5.09
CA ASP A 320 -8.42 -18.04 -5.88
C ASP A 320 -8.27 -16.77 -6.71
N GLY A 321 -7.04 -16.32 -6.88
CA GLY A 321 -6.71 -15.20 -7.75
C GLY A 321 -6.66 -13.88 -6.99
N LEU A 322 -6.61 -12.77 -7.74
CA LEU A 322 -6.61 -11.41 -7.20
C LEU A 322 -7.81 -11.14 -6.32
N GLN A 323 -7.67 -10.21 -5.38
CA GLN A 323 -8.80 -9.80 -4.55
C GLN A 323 -9.28 -8.43 -4.98
N ILE A 324 -10.58 -8.32 -5.25
CA ILE A 324 -11.29 -7.06 -5.35
C ILE A 324 -11.93 -6.82 -3.98
N LYS A 325 -11.33 -5.90 -3.22
CA LYS A 325 -11.73 -5.59 -1.85
C LYS A 325 -12.41 -4.23 -1.77
N ILE A 326 -13.45 -4.13 -0.93
CA ILE A 326 -14.15 -2.87 -0.63
C ILE A 326 -14.16 -2.52 0.86
N ASN A 327 -13.22 -3.06 1.61
CA ASN A 327 -12.98 -2.72 2.99
C ASN A 327 -11.49 -2.86 3.33
N ASP A 328 -11.14 -2.25 4.45
CA ASP A 328 -10.02 -2.60 5.29
C ASP A 328 -10.52 -2.93 6.70
N THR A 329 -9.60 -3.32 7.58
CA THR A 329 -9.88 -3.52 9.02
C THR A 329 -10.44 -2.26 9.66
N ASP A 330 -10.10 -1.08 9.13
CA ASP A 330 -10.48 0.22 9.70
C ASP A 330 -11.79 0.79 9.15
N CYS A 331 -12.28 0.33 8.00
CA CYS A 331 -13.53 0.85 7.43
C CYS A 331 -14.01 0.08 6.20
N VAL A 332 -15.31 0.14 5.94
CA VAL A 332 -15.89 -0.10 4.60
C VAL A 332 -15.65 1.13 3.72
N TYR A 333 -15.25 0.91 2.48
CA TYR A 333 -14.95 2.02 1.58
C TYR A 333 -16.16 2.85 1.22
N GLY A 334 -15.98 4.17 1.24
CA GLY A 334 -17.04 5.13 0.98
C GLY A 334 -18.12 5.18 2.08
N THR A 335 -17.79 4.83 3.33
CA THR A 335 -18.74 4.80 4.47
C THR A 335 -19.50 6.11 4.70
N PHE A 336 -18.94 7.27 4.30
CA PHE A 336 -19.61 8.58 4.37
C PHE A 336 -20.61 8.83 3.22
N PHE A 337 -20.78 7.85 2.32
CA PHE A 337 -21.68 7.88 1.18
C PHE A 337 -22.55 6.61 1.18
N PRO A 338 -23.43 6.44 2.20
CA PRO A 338 -24.16 5.18 2.42
C PRO A 338 -25.11 4.83 1.27
N ASP A 339 -25.69 5.84 0.61
CA ASP A 339 -26.67 5.63 -0.46
C ASP A 339 -26.05 5.54 -1.87
N GLN A 340 -24.75 5.82 -1.99
CA GLN A 340 -24.05 5.82 -3.28
C GLN A 340 -23.43 4.46 -3.58
N ASP A 341 -23.62 4.02 -4.82
CA ASP A 341 -22.93 2.86 -5.38
C ASP A 341 -21.42 3.15 -5.54
N ASN A 342 -20.63 2.09 -5.70
CA ASN A 342 -19.19 2.20 -5.87
C ASN A 342 -18.82 1.84 -7.31
N ARG A 343 -18.71 2.86 -8.17
CA ARG A 343 -18.44 2.68 -9.59
C ARG A 343 -17.07 2.06 -9.86
N ALA A 344 -16.09 2.28 -8.98
CA ALA A 344 -14.76 1.69 -9.13
C ALA A 344 -14.80 0.17 -8.91
N GLU A 345 -15.57 -0.29 -7.93
CA GLU A 345 -15.86 -1.71 -7.70
C GLU A 345 -16.57 -2.31 -8.92
N ASP A 346 -17.68 -1.71 -9.35
CA ASP A 346 -18.45 -2.24 -10.47
C ASP A 346 -17.65 -2.28 -11.79
N LEU A 347 -16.82 -1.26 -12.03
CA LEU A 347 -15.89 -1.19 -13.15
C LEU A 347 -14.94 -2.40 -13.14
N LEU A 348 -14.28 -2.68 -12.01
CA LEU A 348 -13.35 -3.80 -11.91
C LEU A 348 -14.08 -5.14 -12.09
N LEU A 349 -15.25 -5.32 -11.48
CA LEU A 349 -16.06 -6.54 -11.66
C LEU A 349 -16.43 -6.79 -13.12
N GLN A 350 -16.78 -5.72 -13.86
CA GLN A 350 -17.07 -5.83 -15.28
C GLN A 350 -15.81 -6.16 -16.10
N VAL A 351 -14.69 -5.52 -15.79
CA VAL A 351 -13.41 -5.76 -16.45
C VAL A 351 -12.97 -7.21 -16.27
N VAL A 352 -12.93 -7.71 -15.04
CA VAL A 352 -12.39 -9.05 -14.76
C VAL A 352 -13.26 -10.16 -15.34
N GLU A 353 -14.58 -9.97 -15.41
CA GLU A 353 -15.48 -10.89 -16.10
C GLU A 353 -15.25 -10.89 -17.61
N THR A 354 -15.11 -9.70 -18.21
CA THR A 354 -14.90 -9.53 -19.64
C THR A 354 -13.59 -10.16 -20.10
N GLU A 355 -12.52 -9.93 -19.33
CA GLU A 355 -11.18 -10.43 -19.60
C GLU A 355 -10.94 -11.84 -19.04
N ARG A 356 -11.90 -12.41 -18.29
CA ARG A 356 -11.83 -13.73 -17.64
C ARG A 356 -10.64 -13.85 -16.68
N ILE A 357 -10.37 -12.78 -15.94
CA ILE A 357 -9.34 -12.73 -14.92
C ILE A 357 -9.87 -13.44 -13.67
N LYS A 358 -9.09 -14.38 -13.12
CA LYS A 358 -9.47 -15.08 -11.89
C LYS A 358 -9.39 -14.10 -10.72
N VAL A 359 -10.51 -13.85 -10.05
CA VAL A 359 -10.58 -12.97 -8.88
C VAL A 359 -11.47 -13.54 -7.78
N GLN A 360 -11.26 -13.00 -6.58
CA GLN A 360 -12.08 -13.11 -5.40
C GLN A 360 -12.73 -11.74 -5.14
N HIS A 361 -14.05 -11.67 -5.21
CA HIS A 361 -14.79 -10.48 -4.75
C HIS A 361 -15.18 -10.71 -3.29
N THR A 362 -14.50 -10.03 -2.37
CA THR A 362 -14.56 -10.37 -0.95
C THR A 362 -14.22 -9.19 -0.04
N VAL A 363 -14.47 -9.38 1.25
CA VAL A 363 -13.86 -8.59 2.32
C VAL A 363 -12.66 -9.32 2.92
N SER A 364 -11.70 -8.56 3.43
CA SER A 364 -10.55 -9.12 4.15
C SER A 364 -10.01 -8.13 5.17
N GLY A 365 -9.19 -8.64 6.10
CA GLY A 365 -8.40 -7.82 7.01
C GLY A 365 -7.24 -7.10 6.30
N GLY A 366 -6.39 -6.50 7.11
CA GLY A 366 -5.32 -5.59 6.68
C GLY A 366 -5.80 -4.16 6.55
N ALA A 367 -4.86 -3.23 6.44
CA ALA A 367 -5.14 -1.86 6.05
C ALA A 367 -4.23 -1.47 4.89
N CYS A 368 -4.69 -0.52 4.09
CA CYS A 368 -3.93 0.07 3.01
C CYS A 368 -4.36 1.51 2.77
N ASN A 369 -3.82 2.13 1.71
CA ASN A 369 -4.17 3.49 1.30
C ASN A 369 -5.68 3.71 1.07
N GLY A 370 -6.46 2.66 0.81
CA GLY A 370 -7.93 2.73 0.67
C GLY A 370 -8.64 3.24 1.94
N THR A 371 -8.07 2.96 3.11
CA THR A 371 -8.52 3.49 4.41
C THR A 371 -8.48 5.02 4.42
N ALA A 372 -7.39 5.64 3.95
CA ALA A 372 -7.24 7.09 3.95
C ALA A 372 -8.33 7.81 3.13
N TYR A 373 -8.59 7.33 1.91
CA TYR A 373 -9.63 7.89 1.03
C TYR A 373 -11.04 7.72 1.57
N SER A 374 -11.26 6.65 2.34
CA SER A 374 -12.55 6.36 2.97
C SER A 374 -12.76 7.18 4.23
N LEU A 375 -11.71 7.36 5.04
CA LEU A 375 -11.77 8.19 6.25
C LEU A 375 -11.95 9.67 5.93
N PHE A 376 -11.31 10.20 4.88
CA PHE A 376 -11.45 11.61 4.50
C PHE A 376 -12.30 11.72 3.23
N PRO A 377 -13.63 11.93 3.33
CA PRO A 377 -14.56 11.67 2.24
C PRO A 377 -14.27 12.54 1.01
N THR A 378 -13.63 11.95 0.01
CA THR A 378 -13.33 12.52 -1.31
C THR A 378 -14.32 12.00 -2.36
N THR A 379 -14.53 10.68 -2.36
CA THR A 379 -15.37 9.94 -3.31
C THR A 379 -15.87 8.64 -2.66
N SER A 380 -16.97 8.10 -3.17
CA SER A 380 -17.47 6.76 -2.83
C SER A 380 -16.85 5.66 -3.70
N ASN A 381 -16.18 6.03 -4.78
CA ASN A 381 -15.67 5.14 -5.82
C ASN A 381 -14.24 4.67 -5.49
N ILE A 382 -14.09 3.86 -4.45
CA ILE A 382 -12.79 3.38 -3.96
C ILE A 382 -12.81 1.86 -3.93
N VAL A 383 -11.80 1.23 -4.50
CA VAL A 383 -11.64 -0.24 -4.46
C VAL A 383 -10.16 -0.57 -4.38
N THR A 384 -9.85 -1.66 -3.67
CA THR A 384 -8.49 -2.18 -3.61
C THR A 384 -8.39 -3.43 -4.48
N LEU A 385 -7.40 -3.45 -5.37
CA LEU A 385 -7.01 -4.62 -6.14
C LEU A 385 -5.75 -5.19 -5.51
N ASN A 386 -5.86 -6.35 -4.87
CA ASN A 386 -4.79 -6.93 -4.07
C ASN A 386 -4.23 -8.20 -4.72
N ILE A 387 -2.90 -8.30 -4.77
CA ILE A 387 -2.17 -9.54 -5.04
C ILE A 387 -2.00 -10.31 -3.73
N PRO A 388 -2.57 -11.52 -3.59
CA PRO A 388 -2.36 -12.35 -2.42
C PRO A 388 -0.87 -12.61 -2.12
N ASN A 389 -0.43 -12.24 -0.92
CA ASN A 389 0.94 -12.42 -0.45
C ASN A 389 0.97 -13.20 0.88
N PRO A 390 1.17 -14.53 0.88
CA PRO A 390 1.18 -15.33 2.10
C PRO A 390 2.31 -14.95 3.07
N LEU A 391 3.45 -14.51 2.52
CA LEU A 391 4.68 -14.25 3.27
C LEU A 391 4.95 -12.75 3.41
N LYS A 392 3.88 -11.92 3.42
CA LYS A 392 3.94 -10.47 3.60
C LYS A 392 4.87 -10.10 4.77
N HIS A 393 5.66 -9.06 4.55
CA HIS A 393 6.62 -8.48 5.49
C HIS A 393 7.77 -9.44 5.86
N ASN A 394 8.08 -10.34 4.92
CA ASN A 394 9.15 -11.32 4.97
C ASN A 394 9.04 -12.36 6.08
N ILE A 395 7.82 -12.76 6.46
CA ILE A 395 7.66 -13.70 7.56
C ILE A 395 7.08 -15.03 7.10
N GLY A 396 7.89 -16.08 7.29
CA GLY A 396 7.62 -17.47 6.92
C GLY A 396 6.57 -18.14 7.80
N GLU A 397 6.19 -19.36 7.40
CA GLU A 397 5.17 -20.16 8.08
C GLU A 397 5.57 -20.52 9.52
N ASN A 398 6.87 -20.67 9.80
CA ASN A 398 7.40 -20.96 11.13
C ASN A 398 8.00 -19.71 11.80
N GLY A 399 7.70 -18.52 11.29
CA GLY A 399 8.18 -17.25 11.80
C GLY A 399 9.59 -16.86 11.35
N GLU A 400 10.25 -17.65 10.50
CA GLU A 400 11.54 -17.32 9.91
C GLU A 400 11.47 -16.09 9.00
N ILE A 401 12.61 -15.40 8.81
CA ILE A 401 12.72 -14.27 7.87
C ILE A 401 13.02 -14.82 6.47
N VAL A 402 12.13 -14.58 5.51
CA VAL A 402 12.17 -15.16 4.15
C VAL A 402 11.79 -14.14 3.07
N LEU A 403 12.08 -14.47 1.81
CA LEU A 403 11.52 -13.74 0.68
C LEU A 403 9.99 -13.87 0.67
N GLU A 404 9.32 -12.77 0.34
CA GLU A 404 7.89 -12.78 0.04
C GLU A 404 7.63 -13.59 -1.23
N LYS A 405 6.46 -14.23 -1.33
CA LYS A 405 6.14 -15.19 -2.38
C LYS A 405 4.89 -14.77 -3.14
N ILE A 406 5.05 -14.42 -4.41
CA ILE A 406 3.99 -13.83 -5.24
C ILE A 406 3.70 -14.72 -6.44
N LYS A 407 2.43 -15.04 -6.69
CA LYS A 407 2.03 -15.80 -7.89
C LYS A 407 2.11 -14.94 -9.15
N LYS A 408 2.83 -15.44 -10.16
CA LYS A 408 2.96 -14.78 -11.47
C LYS A 408 1.60 -14.53 -12.14
N GLN A 409 0.66 -15.44 -11.96
CA GLN A 409 -0.69 -15.32 -12.53
C GLN A 409 -1.45 -14.12 -11.96
N ASP A 410 -1.32 -13.83 -10.66
CA ASP A 410 -2.02 -12.72 -10.02
C ASP A 410 -1.43 -11.39 -10.48
N VAL A 411 -0.09 -11.30 -10.56
CA VAL A 411 0.61 -10.14 -11.13
C VAL A 411 0.12 -9.84 -12.55
N GLN A 412 0.03 -10.87 -13.39
CA GLN A 412 -0.48 -10.74 -14.75
C GLN A 412 -1.94 -10.28 -14.77
N GLY A 413 -2.79 -10.88 -13.94
CA GLY A 413 -4.20 -10.50 -13.84
C GLY A 413 -4.38 -9.04 -13.39
N MET A 414 -3.52 -8.54 -12.51
CA MET A 414 -3.59 -7.15 -12.03
C MET A 414 -3.26 -6.20 -13.18
N TYR A 415 -2.17 -6.50 -13.91
CA TYR A 415 -1.82 -5.74 -15.10
C TYR A 415 -2.97 -5.73 -16.12
N GLU A 416 -3.55 -6.89 -16.43
CA GLU A 416 -4.64 -7.01 -17.41
C GLU A 416 -5.87 -6.21 -16.98
N ALA A 417 -6.25 -6.32 -15.70
CA ALA A 417 -7.38 -5.58 -15.14
C ALA A 417 -7.18 -4.07 -15.24
N LEU A 418 -5.98 -3.57 -14.94
CA LEU A 418 -5.71 -2.13 -15.00
C LEU A 418 -5.66 -1.60 -16.44
N VAL A 419 -5.07 -2.34 -17.37
CA VAL A 419 -5.09 -1.96 -18.80
C VAL A 419 -6.52 -1.89 -19.31
N ALA A 420 -7.36 -2.87 -18.98
CA ALA A 420 -8.77 -2.89 -19.37
C ALA A 420 -9.56 -1.77 -18.69
N ALA A 421 -9.35 -1.51 -17.40
CA ALA A 421 -10.00 -0.42 -16.66
C ALA A 421 -9.65 0.96 -17.23
N ILE A 422 -8.38 1.21 -17.58
CA ILE A 422 -7.94 2.48 -18.19
C ILE A 422 -8.58 2.69 -19.56
N ASN A 423 -8.78 1.63 -20.34
CA ASN A 423 -9.37 1.69 -21.68
C ASN A 423 -10.89 1.51 -21.69
N PHE A 424 -11.53 1.49 -20.53
CA PHE A 424 -12.96 1.23 -20.43
C PHE A 424 -13.78 2.41 -20.99
N GLN A 425 -14.67 2.12 -21.94
CA GLN A 425 -15.48 3.14 -22.62
C GLN A 425 -17.00 2.90 -22.53
N GLU A 426 -17.45 1.84 -21.87
CA GLU A 426 -18.88 1.52 -21.89
C GLU A 426 -19.71 2.53 -21.06
N ALA A 427 -20.93 2.78 -21.54
CA ALA A 427 -21.80 3.79 -20.96
C ALA A 427 -22.56 3.33 -19.71
N THR A 428 -22.68 2.01 -19.51
CA THR A 428 -23.46 1.41 -18.44
C THR A 428 -22.62 0.38 -17.73
N ILE A 429 -22.23 0.72 -16.50
CA ILE A 429 -21.58 -0.19 -15.58
C ILE A 429 -22.71 -0.83 -14.75
N PRO A 430 -22.90 -2.17 -14.81
CA PRO A 430 -23.92 -2.84 -14.01
C PRO A 430 -23.62 -2.67 -12.52
N ASN A 431 -24.61 -2.23 -11.74
CA ASN A 431 -24.51 -2.17 -10.28
C ASN A 431 -24.56 -3.61 -9.71
N ARG A 432 -23.39 -4.13 -9.35
CA ARG A 432 -23.20 -5.50 -8.82
C ARG A 432 -22.33 -5.51 -7.57
N GLY A 433 -21.75 -4.37 -7.22
CA GLY A 433 -20.91 -4.19 -6.06
C GLY A 433 -21.64 -4.48 -4.76
N ILE A 434 -20.87 -4.94 -3.78
CA ILE A 434 -21.37 -5.20 -2.42
C ILE A 434 -21.14 -4.00 -1.51
N SER A 435 -20.40 -2.97 -1.95
CA SER A 435 -20.05 -1.81 -1.12
C SER A 435 -21.25 -1.15 -0.46
N LYS A 436 -22.34 -0.91 -1.20
CA LYS A 436 -23.56 -0.28 -0.65
C LYS A 436 -24.18 -1.11 0.49
N MET A 437 -24.28 -2.42 0.31
CA MET A 437 -24.76 -3.33 1.34
C MET A 437 -23.82 -3.34 2.55
N LEU A 438 -22.50 -3.39 2.34
CA LEU A 438 -21.53 -3.41 3.43
C LEU A 438 -21.50 -2.11 4.25
N LYS A 439 -21.77 -0.96 3.65
CA LYS A 439 -21.94 0.33 4.37
C LYS A 439 -23.12 0.32 5.35
N SER A 440 -24.09 -0.57 5.14
CA SER A 440 -25.24 -0.77 6.03
C SER A 440 -25.09 -1.95 6.99
N SER A 441 -23.98 -2.69 6.89
CA SER A 441 -23.68 -3.83 7.75
C SER A 441 -23.00 -3.40 9.06
N ASN A 442 -22.76 -4.37 9.94
CA ASN A 442 -21.97 -4.18 11.14
C ASN A 442 -20.46 -3.93 10.88
N LEU A 443 -20.00 -3.93 9.62
CA LEU A 443 -18.63 -3.54 9.27
C LEU A 443 -18.42 -2.02 9.18
N ALA A 444 -19.49 -1.24 9.00
CA ALA A 444 -19.40 0.20 8.96
C ALA A 444 -19.30 0.76 10.39
N TYR A 445 -18.21 1.47 10.68
CA TYR A 445 -18.03 2.13 11.96
C TYR A 445 -19.00 3.30 12.15
N ASP A 446 -19.38 3.55 13.41
CA ASP A 446 -20.16 4.73 13.74
C ASP A 446 -19.37 6.01 13.50
N SER A 447 -20.09 7.14 13.44
CA SER A 447 -19.51 8.43 13.12
C SER A 447 -18.53 8.95 14.19
N ALA A 448 -18.66 8.52 15.45
CA ALA A 448 -17.77 8.93 16.53
C ALA A 448 -16.41 8.22 16.41
N VAL A 449 -16.42 6.91 16.16
CA VAL A 449 -15.21 6.12 15.89
C VAL A 449 -14.50 6.63 14.64
N LEU A 450 -15.22 6.83 13.54
CA LEU A 450 -14.65 7.39 12.31
C LEU A 450 -14.03 8.76 12.53
N ARG A 451 -14.69 9.62 13.33
CA ARG A 451 -14.15 10.95 13.67
C ARG A 451 -12.86 10.85 14.49
N LYS A 452 -12.80 9.94 15.46
CA LYS A 452 -11.59 9.67 16.25
C LYS A 452 -10.44 9.24 15.34
N LEU A 453 -10.68 8.29 14.44
CA LEU A 453 -9.70 7.84 13.45
C LEU A 453 -9.21 8.98 12.54
N GLN A 454 -10.11 9.81 12.01
CA GLN A 454 -9.73 10.99 11.21
C GLN A 454 -8.78 11.94 11.97
N ILE A 455 -9.06 12.20 13.25
CA ILE A 455 -8.23 13.07 14.09
C ILE A 455 -6.86 12.43 14.31
N GLU A 456 -6.81 11.15 14.70
CA GLU A 456 -5.55 10.44 14.92
C GLU A 456 -4.69 10.39 13.65
N ARG A 457 -5.27 10.00 12.50
CA ARG A 457 -4.56 9.92 11.20
C ARG A 457 -4.08 11.28 10.72
N SER A 458 -4.88 12.34 10.88
CA SER A 458 -4.46 13.70 10.54
C SER A 458 -3.27 14.17 11.40
N ASN A 459 -3.30 13.86 12.70
CA ASN A 459 -2.23 14.25 13.62
C ASN A 459 -0.91 13.51 13.34
N VAL A 460 -0.97 12.21 13.02
CA VAL A 460 0.20 11.44 12.61
C VAL A 460 0.79 12.02 11.31
N THR A 461 -0.05 12.28 10.31
CA THR A 461 0.34 12.89 9.03
C THR A 461 1.00 14.26 9.25
N TRP A 462 0.36 15.13 10.04
CA TRP A 462 0.87 16.47 10.33
C TRP A 462 2.20 16.45 11.11
N GLY A 463 2.34 15.51 12.05
CA GLY A 463 3.57 15.29 12.81
C GLY A 463 4.73 14.78 11.94
N ALA A 464 4.43 13.96 10.93
CA ALA A 464 5.41 13.38 10.02
C ALA A 464 5.96 14.39 8.98
N LYS A 465 5.21 15.46 8.67
CA LYS A 465 5.57 16.42 7.60
C LYS A 465 7.05 16.82 7.57
N ARG A 466 7.61 17.21 8.73
CA ARG A 466 9.00 17.70 8.78
C ARG A 466 10.02 16.58 8.61
N ARG A 467 9.69 15.38 9.08
CA ARG A 467 10.51 14.17 8.95
C ARG A 467 10.65 13.76 7.50
N LEU A 468 9.51 13.71 6.80
CA LEU A 468 9.45 13.44 5.36
C LEU A 468 10.21 14.50 4.56
N ALA A 469 9.94 15.78 4.80
CA ALA A 469 10.62 16.86 4.09
C ALA A 469 12.16 16.85 4.25
N LEU A 470 12.69 16.20 5.29
CA LEU A 470 14.11 16.06 5.54
C LEU A 470 14.66 14.66 5.22
N GLY A 471 13.80 13.67 4.94
CA GLY A 471 14.17 12.26 4.82
C GLY A 471 14.80 11.69 6.10
N LYS A 472 14.32 12.09 7.29
CA LYS A 472 14.94 11.73 8.58
C LYS A 472 13.93 11.48 9.70
N TYR A 473 14.20 10.47 10.53
CA TYR A 473 13.42 10.14 11.73
C TYR A 473 14.11 10.49 13.07
N PHE A 474 15.42 10.43 13.18
CA PHE A 474 16.15 10.93 14.33
C PHE A 474 16.62 12.36 14.07
N PRO A 475 16.49 13.26 15.05
CA PRO A 475 17.09 14.59 14.92
C PRO A 475 18.62 14.48 14.94
N ASP A 476 19.30 15.31 14.14
CA ASP A 476 20.77 15.38 14.15
C ASP A 476 21.29 16.29 15.28
N HIS A 477 20.47 17.23 15.73
CA HIS A 477 20.84 18.21 16.77
C HIS A 477 19.63 18.64 17.62
N LEU A 478 19.90 19.28 18.76
CA LEU A 478 18.89 19.64 19.76
C LEU A 478 17.77 20.53 19.21
N THR A 479 18.08 21.50 18.35
CA THR A 479 17.04 22.38 17.77
C THR A 479 16.06 21.62 16.89
N GLU A 480 16.52 20.61 16.16
CA GLU A 480 15.65 19.74 15.37
C GLU A 480 14.80 18.83 16.27
N ASP A 481 15.40 18.30 17.35
CA ASP A 481 14.66 17.52 18.36
C ASP A 481 13.52 18.35 18.99
N LEU A 482 13.80 19.60 19.37
CA LEU A 482 12.79 20.53 19.89
C LEU A 482 11.69 20.83 18.86
N LEU A 483 12.04 20.97 17.57
CA LEU A 483 11.07 21.17 16.50
C LEU A 483 10.19 19.92 16.31
N PHE A 484 10.76 18.72 16.29
CA PHE A 484 9.99 17.49 16.22
C PHE A 484 9.08 17.30 17.43
N LYS A 485 9.58 17.57 18.65
CA LYS A 485 8.80 17.48 19.90
C LYS A 485 7.68 18.52 19.95
N SER A 486 7.93 19.76 19.54
CA SER A 486 6.89 20.81 19.52
C SER A 486 5.76 20.48 18.55
N ARG A 487 6.06 19.88 17.39
CA ARG A 487 5.02 19.32 16.52
C ARG A 487 4.30 18.15 17.17
N GLY A 488 5.02 17.19 17.75
CA GLY A 488 4.37 16.09 18.49
C GLY A 488 3.40 16.60 19.57
N LEU A 489 3.77 17.66 20.29
CA LEU A 489 2.90 18.30 21.29
C LEU A 489 1.70 19.00 20.63
N ALA A 490 1.93 19.78 19.57
CA ALA A 490 0.86 20.46 18.84
C ALA A 490 -0.14 19.48 18.23
N ALA A 491 0.32 18.33 17.73
CA ALA A 491 -0.54 17.25 17.25
C ALA A 491 -1.44 16.69 18.38
N ARG A 492 -0.88 16.43 19.57
CA ARG A 492 -1.68 16.01 20.75
C ARG A 492 -2.66 17.08 21.22
N VAL A 493 -2.31 18.36 21.09
CA VAL A 493 -3.22 19.46 21.41
C VAL A 493 -4.37 19.51 20.39
N ARG A 494 -4.07 19.38 19.09
CA ARG A 494 -5.09 19.27 18.03
C ARG A 494 -6.02 18.08 18.27
N GLU A 495 -5.46 16.93 18.66
CA GLU A 495 -6.20 15.73 19.04
C GLU A 495 -7.21 16.01 20.17
N LYS A 496 -6.75 16.56 21.29
CA LYS A 496 -7.61 16.93 22.43
C LYS A 496 -8.67 17.98 22.09
N LEU A 497 -8.41 18.81 21.09
CA LEU A 497 -9.33 19.83 20.60
C LEU A 497 -10.22 19.33 19.45
N ASN A 498 -10.14 18.05 19.08
CA ASN A 498 -10.88 17.43 17.98
C ASN A 498 -10.66 18.13 16.62
N ILE A 499 -9.45 18.65 16.37
CA ILE A 499 -9.09 19.35 15.14
C ILE A 499 -8.53 18.34 14.13
N ILE A 500 -9.18 18.26 12.96
CA ILE A 500 -8.65 17.56 11.77
C ILE A 500 -7.68 18.46 11.03
#